data_AF-A0A140L1B0-F1
#
_entry.id   AF-A0A140L1B0-F1
#
_cell.length_a   1.000
_cell.length_b   1.000
_cell.length_c   1.000
_cell.angle_alpha   90.00
_cell.angle_beta   90.00
_cell.angle_gamma   90.00
#
_symmetry.space_group_name_H-M   'P 1'
#
loop_
_entity.id
_entity.type
_entity.pdbx_description
1 polymer ?
#
loop_
_entity_poly.entity_id
_entity_poly.type
_entity_poly.pdbx_seq_one_letter_code
_entity_poly.pdbx_strand_id
1 'polypeptide(L)'
;MNKFFIFFPTRQQRHDYIKKILDMEQGDKEGGIVGSGIERIIYKKSHRNIPGFWAGIYLCLERDHKNLLENIQAVIPSHWVDDAVFFPTQMMKRKEMEALWEKKYCFTQGEDASDAWKIFFQEVQAHLRQGRIDIAGVALMYIYKHNPYFLKKYKRYYIFEDIAYAYEAKGELYKSIKYLKAQTRLQPNSTEAYLNMSSFLILNGLSAEAINVCKEGLKINATDAYLNNNLLIAYLNEGHIETAIDYLNQRIAQNPQTSMNWKLMGDIFCEIENFDGAVRCYQKALQVNSADLKEVKTDIYYSLGICYQHMGQIRKAIKYYKCLLAYNKTDPMALLNLSKLYGEDLKQYHLAEKYAERLVHLYPENGYGHHNLGLIYFYTSRFDKAKWHLYRAKKLVPDYQPVYDAIKELKKITN
;
A
#
# COMPACT_ATOMS: atom_id res chain seq x y z
N MET A 1 21.07 5.53 39.50
CA MET A 1 19.95 6.02 38.69
C MET A 1 18.87 6.50 39.65
N ASN A 2 18.55 7.80 39.71
CA ASN A 2 17.56 8.33 40.68
C ASN A 2 16.13 8.30 40.15
N LYS A 3 15.92 7.62 39.02
CA LYS A 3 14.60 7.45 38.44
C LYS A 3 14.54 6.19 37.60
N PHE A 4 13.38 5.56 37.58
CA PHE A 4 13.06 4.47 36.66
C PHE A 4 11.61 4.61 36.21
N PHE A 5 11.30 4.03 35.05
CA PHE A 5 9.98 4.10 34.44
C PHE A 5 9.40 2.69 34.35
N ILE A 6 8.21 2.53 34.91
CA ILE A 6 7.47 1.28 34.87
C ILE A 6 6.32 1.44 33.88
N PHE A 7 6.20 0.51 32.96
CA PHE A 7 5.08 0.36 32.04
C PHE A 7 3.97 -0.46 32.68
N PHE A 8 2.74 0.01 32.54
CA PHE A 8 1.55 -0.73 32.91
C PHE A 8 0.59 -0.85 31.71
N PRO A 9 0.02 -2.05 31.47
CA PRO A 9 -0.94 -2.26 30.38
C PRO A 9 -2.34 -1.67 30.64
N THR A 10 -2.71 -1.40 31.90
CA THR A 10 -3.98 -0.72 32.23
C THR A 10 -3.79 0.36 33.30
N ARG A 11 -4.77 1.27 33.40
CA ARG A 11 -4.81 2.26 34.50
C ARG A 11 -4.95 1.58 35.86
N GLN A 12 -5.81 0.56 35.95
CA GLN A 12 -6.02 -0.19 37.19
C GLN A 12 -4.73 -0.86 37.66
N GLN A 13 -4.03 -1.59 36.78
CA GLN A 13 -2.76 -2.23 37.14
C GLN A 13 -1.72 -1.21 37.61
N ARG A 14 -1.63 -0.04 36.96
CA ARG A 14 -0.78 1.04 37.45
C ARG A 14 -1.21 1.50 38.84
N HIS A 15 -2.50 1.73 39.06
CA HIS A 15 -3.01 2.17 40.35
C HIS A 15 -2.70 1.16 41.46
N ASP A 16 -2.99 -0.12 41.23
CA ASP A 16 -2.78 -1.20 42.20
C ASP A 16 -1.29 -1.38 42.53
N TYR A 17 -0.42 -1.35 41.52
CA TYR A 17 1.02 -1.45 41.74
C TYR A 17 1.60 -0.23 42.44
N ILE A 18 1.18 0.99 42.06
CA ILE A 18 1.64 2.20 42.73
C ILE A 18 1.15 2.21 44.19
N LYS A 19 -0.09 1.78 44.45
CA LYS A 19 -0.60 1.62 45.82
C LYS A 19 0.26 0.62 46.60
N LYS A 20 0.56 -0.55 46.03
CA LYS A 20 1.44 -1.55 46.67
C LYS A 20 2.84 -1.00 46.97
N ILE A 21 3.43 -0.23 46.05
CA ILE A 21 4.73 0.41 46.24
C ILE A 21 4.65 1.46 47.36
N LEU A 22 3.59 2.27 47.40
CA LEU A 22 3.38 3.26 48.47
C LEU A 22 3.08 2.60 49.83
N ASP A 23 2.40 1.45 49.85
CA ASP A 23 2.14 0.69 51.08
C ASP A 23 3.44 0.06 51.63
N MET A 24 4.36 -0.38 50.75
CA MET A 24 5.71 -0.84 51.15
C MET A 24 6.53 0.28 51.81
N GLU A 25 6.41 1.52 51.33
CA GLU A 25 7.00 2.71 51.96
C GLU A 25 6.42 3.02 53.35
N GLN A 26 5.20 2.57 53.64
CA GLN A 26 4.56 2.75 54.95
C GLN A 26 4.71 1.52 55.87
N GLY A 27 5.37 0.45 55.41
CA GLY A 27 5.13 -0.92 55.86
C GLY A 27 6.36 -1.80 56.12
N ASP A 28 7.54 -1.24 56.40
CA ASP A 28 8.64 -1.99 57.05
C ASP A 28 8.71 -1.58 58.54
N LYS A 29 7.76 -2.11 59.33
CA LYS A 29 7.73 -1.95 60.78
C LYS A 29 8.55 -3.04 61.47
N GLU A 30 9.86 -2.98 61.34
CA GLU A 30 10.78 -3.38 62.42
C GLU A 30 11.88 -2.31 62.57
N GLY A 31 11.53 -1.24 63.28
CA GLY A 31 12.49 -0.28 63.82
C GLY A 31 12.66 1.04 63.05
N GLY A 32 11.84 2.03 63.39
CA GLY A 32 12.21 3.45 63.26
C GLY A 32 11.79 4.13 61.96
N ILE A 33 10.95 5.15 62.12
CA ILE A 33 10.46 6.08 61.11
C ILE A 33 11.62 6.66 60.29
N VAL A 34 11.73 6.31 58.99
CA VAL A 34 12.47 7.08 57.98
C VAL A 34 11.59 7.16 56.73
N GLY A 35 11.27 8.38 56.32
CA GLY A 35 10.21 8.70 55.37
C GLY A 35 10.54 8.45 53.90
N SER A 36 9.44 8.36 53.14
CA SER A 36 9.26 8.10 51.71
C SER A 36 10.47 8.31 50.81
N GLY A 37 11.18 7.23 50.47
CA GLY A 37 12.33 7.33 49.58
C GLY A 37 12.02 7.76 48.15
N ILE A 38 10.73 7.89 47.82
CA ILE A 38 10.20 8.46 46.58
C ILE A 38 10.00 9.98 46.69
N GLU A 39 10.77 10.75 45.92
CA GLU A 39 10.64 12.21 45.76
C GLU A 39 9.32 12.58 45.07
N ARG A 40 8.99 11.88 43.97
CA ARG A 40 7.77 12.10 43.19
C ARG A 40 7.48 10.95 42.22
N ILE A 41 6.20 10.84 41.85
CA ILE A 41 5.73 9.92 40.80
C ILE A 41 5.13 10.73 39.65
N ILE A 42 5.64 10.53 38.43
CA ILE A 42 5.13 11.19 37.23
C ILE A 42 4.43 10.17 36.34
N TYR A 43 3.13 10.36 36.12
CA TYR A 43 2.37 9.56 35.19
C TYR A 43 2.55 10.06 33.76
N LYS A 44 2.86 9.14 32.84
CA LYS A 44 2.98 9.46 31.41
C LYS A 44 2.08 8.55 30.57
N LYS A 45 1.61 9.07 29.44
CA LYS A 45 0.92 8.31 28.40
C LYS A 45 1.89 7.65 27.41
N SER A 46 3.16 8.02 27.46
CA SER A 46 4.23 7.42 26.68
C SER A 46 5.60 7.63 27.34
N HIS A 47 6.53 6.72 27.09
CA HIS A 47 7.94 6.83 27.46
C HIS A 47 8.81 6.24 26.36
N ARG A 48 9.86 6.95 25.90
CA ARG A 48 10.72 6.54 24.77
C ARG A 48 9.93 6.07 23.54
N ASN A 49 8.89 6.82 23.15
CA ASN A 49 7.98 6.51 22.04
C ASN A 49 7.13 5.24 22.21
N ILE A 50 7.15 4.60 23.39
CA ILE A 50 6.28 3.49 23.73
C ILE A 50 5.03 4.06 24.42
N PRO A 51 3.83 3.98 23.81
CA PRO A 51 2.60 4.42 24.46
C PRO A 51 2.17 3.41 25.53
N GLY A 52 1.53 3.87 26.59
CA GLY A 52 1.10 3.02 27.69
C GLY A 52 0.81 3.81 28.96
N PHE A 53 0.45 3.12 30.04
CA PHE A 53 0.29 3.76 31.34
C PHE A 53 1.61 3.71 32.08
N TRP A 54 2.45 4.72 31.86
CA TRP A 54 3.77 4.77 32.50
C TRP A 54 3.71 5.46 33.86
N ALA A 55 4.54 5.01 34.79
CA ALA A 55 4.87 5.72 36.02
C ALA A 55 6.39 5.89 36.11
N GLY A 56 6.85 7.13 36.12
CA GLY A 56 8.24 7.47 36.43
C GLY A 56 8.37 7.70 37.92
N ILE A 57 9.11 6.84 38.62
CA ILE A 57 9.39 6.95 40.04
C ILE A 57 10.74 7.65 40.20
N TYR A 58 10.78 8.74 40.97
CA TYR A 58 11.97 9.51 41.28
C TYR A 58 12.32 9.29 42.74
N LEU A 59 13.57 8.95 43.04
CA LEU A 59 14.04 8.62 44.39
C LEU A 59 14.95 9.72 44.95
N CYS A 60 14.83 9.97 46.25
CA CYS A 60 15.76 10.80 47.02
C CYS A 60 17.06 10.01 47.30
N LEU A 61 18.23 10.61 47.06
CA LEU A 61 19.53 9.95 47.26
C LEU A 61 20.02 10.07 48.71
N GLU A 62 19.71 9.09 49.55
CA GLU A 62 20.40 8.86 50.84
C GLU A 62 20.75 7.36 51.01
N ARG A 63 21.74 7.04 51.88
CA ARG A 63 22.33 5.68 52.02
C ARG A 63 21.30 4.57 52.29
N ASP A 64 20.20 4.87 52.99
CA ASP A 64 19.17 3.90 53.36
C ASP A 64 18.19 3.57 52.21
N HIS A 65 18.19 4.36 51.14
CA HIS A 65 17.19 4.27 50.06
C HIS A 65 17.61 3.34 48.91
N LYS A 66 18.83 2.79 48.96
CA LYS A 66 19.30 1.78 47.99
C LYS A 66 18.52 0.46 48.14
N ASN A 67 18.19 0.08 49.38
CA ASN A 67 17.36 -1.11 49.68
C ASN A 67 15.94 -0.97 49.12
N LEU A 68 15.37 0.24 49.17
CA LEU A 68 14.06 0.53 48.60
C LEU A 68 14.05 0.36 47.07
N LEU A 69 15.09 0.83 46.38
CA LEU A 69 15.22 0.62 44.92
C LEU A 69 15.29 -0.87 44.59
N GLU A 70 16.11 -1.64 45.33
CA GLU A 70 16.26 -3.08 45.15
C GLU A 70 14.94 -3.83 45.45
N ASN A 71 14.21 -3.44 46.50
CA ASN A 71 12.90 -3.98 46.85
C ASN A 71 11.83 -3.68 45.78
N ILE A 72 11.77 -2.45 45.29
CA ILE A 72 10.82 -2.09 44.23
C ILE A 72 11.18 -2.83 42.92
N GLN A 73 12.47 -2.91 42.57
CA GLN A 73 12.93 -3.65 41.38
C GLN A 73 12.71 -5.15 41.49
N ALA A 74 12.80 -5.75 42.68
CA ALA A 74 12.53 -7.17 42.90
C ALA A 74 11.06 -7.54 42.63
N VAL A 75 10.13 -6.58 42.81
CA VAL A 75 8.68 -6.80 42.62
C VAL A 75 8.23 -6.43 41.20
N ILE A 76 9.00 -5.62 40.47
CA ILE A 76 8.65 -5.22 39.09
C ILE A 76 9.18 -6.26 38.11
N PRO A 77 8.30 -6.87 37.29
CA PRO A 77 8.77 -7.75 36.22
C PRO A 77 9.69 -6.98 35.26
N SER A 78 10.84 -7.57 34.92
CA SER A 78 11.83 -6.94 34.04
C SER A 78 11.27 -6.49 32.68
N HIS A 79 10.23 -7.17 32.17
CA HIS A 79 9.52 -6.84 30.94
C HIS A 79 8.54 -5.65 31.06
N TRP A 80 8.49 -4.97 32.21
CA TRP A 80 7.76 -3.72 32.42
C TRP A 80 8.68 -2.50 32.47
N VAL A 81 9.99 -2.68 32.23
CA VAL A 81 11.00 -1.62 32.35
C VAL A 81 11.78 -1.48 31.05
N ASP A 82 12.08 -0.22 30.66
CA ASP A 82 12.89 0.15 29.49
C ASP A 82 12.41 -0.45 28.15
N ASP A 83 13.32 -0.82 27.26
CA ASP A 83 13.04 -1.26 25.88
C ASP A 83 12.54 -2.72 25.82
N ALA A 84 12.55 -3.42 26.96
CA ALA A 84 12.04 -4.78 27.11
C ALA A 84 10.51 -4.85 27.19
N VAL A 85 9.83 -3.71 27.15
CA VAL A 85 8.37 -3.63 27.24
C VAL A 85 7.67 -4.31 26.08
N PHE A 86 8.22 -4.28 24.85
CA PHE A 86 7.64 -5.02 23.73
C PHE A 86 8.36 -6.35 23.51
N PHE A 87 7.64 -7.45 23.68
CA PHE A 87 8.15 -8.80 23.71
C PHE A 87 7.11 -9.82 23.21
N PRO A 88 7.54 -11.01 22.75
CA PRO A 88 8.93 -11.41 22.63
C PRO A 88 9.64 -10.69 21.47
N THR A 89 10.95 -10.48 21.59
CA THR A 89 11.78 -9.87 20.52
C THR A 89 12.33 -10.93 19.56
N GLN A 90 12.25 -12.20 19.94
CA GLN A 90 12.61 -13.35 19.12
C GLN A 90 11.41 -14.28 18.99
N MET A 91 11.35 -15.05 17.90
CA MET A 91 10.26 -15.98 17.67
C MET A 91 10.31 -17.13 18.71
N MET A 92 9.17 -17.43 19.31
CA MET A 92 8.99 -18.55 20.25
C MET A 92 7.85 -19.46 19.76
N LYS A 93 7.56 -20.54 20.50
CA LYS A 93 6.35 -21.32 20.19
C LYS A 93 5.12 -20.46 20.41
N ARG A 94 4.14 -20.57 19.51
CA ARG A 94 2.90 -19.78 19.56
C ARG A 94 2.26 -19.76 20.95
N LYS A 95 2.07 -20.93 21.57
CA LYS A 95 1.43 -21.04 22.90
C LYS A 95 2.21 -20.31 24.00
N GLU A 96 3.54 -20.28 23.92
CA GLU A 96 4.39 -19.58 24.90
C GLU A 96 4.21 -18.06 24.74
N MET A 97 4.19 -17.55 23.50
CA MET A 97 3.93 -16.14 23.23
C MET A 97 2.54 -15.70 23.70
N GLU A 98 1.52 -16.52 23.41
CA GLU A 98 0.14 -16.26 23.85
C GLU A 98 0.03 -16.20 25.39
N ALA A 99 0.62 -17.17 26.11
CA ALA A 99 0.64 -17.18 27.57
C ALA A 99 1.38 -15.98 28.17
N LEU A 100 2.47 -15.55 27.51
CA LEU A 100 3.24 -14.36 27.87
C LEU A 100 2.40 -13.07 27.74
N TRP A 101 1.66 -12.91 26.63
CA TRP A 101 0.78 -11.76 26.44
C TRP A 101 -0.42 -11.77 27.39
N GLU A 102 -1.01 -12.95 27.65
CA GLU A 102 -2.08 -13.11 28.62
C GLU A 102 -1.66 -12.68 30.03
N LYS A 103 -0.49 -13.14 30.47
CA LYS A 103 0.09 -12.74 31.76
C LYS A 103 0.37 -11.25 31.85
N LYS A 104 0.88 -10.65 30.77
CA LYS A 104 1.24 -9.23 30.73
C LYS A 104 0.01 -8.33 30.70
N TYR A 105 -0.87 -8.54 29.72
CA TYR A 105 -1.98 -7.64 29.45
C TYR A 105 -3.21 -7.90 30.31
N CYS A 106 -3.31 -9.08 30.92
CA CYS A 106 -4.44 -9.51 31.74
C CYS A 106 -5.75 -9.14 31.05
N PHE A 107 -6.02 -9.70 29.86
CA PHE A 107 -7.21 -9.40 29.06
C PHE A 107 -8.52 -9.81 29.81
N THR A 108 -8.92 -9.08 30.85
CA THR A 108 -10.12 -9.31 31.68
C THR A 108 -11.35 -8.66 31.06
N GLN A 109 -12.55 -9.15 31.39
CA GLN A 109 -13.81 -8.49 31.03
C GLN A 109 -14.14 -7.38 32.04
N GLY A 110 -14.37 -6.15 31.54
CA GLY A 110 -14.63 -4.93 32.33
C GLY A 110 -14.32 -3.66 31.52
N GLU A 111 -14.63 -2.47 32.06
CA GLU A 111 -14.48 -1.17 31.33
C GLU A 111 -13.04 -0.91 30.83
N ASP A 112 -12.02 -1.37 31.56
CA ASP A 112 -10.60 -1.20 31.25
C ASP A 112 -10.06 -2.18 30.18
N ALA A 113 -10.84 -3.19 29.77
CA ALA A 113 -10.43 -4.18 28.77
C ALA A 113 -10.02 -3.52 27.44
N SER A 114 -10.68 -2.40 27.09
CA SER A 114 -10.39 -1.70 25.84
C SER A 114 -8.98 -1.14 25.78
N ASP A 115 -8.36 -0.79 26.90
CA ASP A 115 -7.04 -0.15 26.90
C ASP A 115 -5.91 -1.16 26.77
N ALA A 116 -6.05 -2.34 27.40
CA ALA A 116 -5.12 -3.45 27.21
C ALA A 116 -5.03 -3.87 25.73
N TRP A 117 -6.18 -4.05 25.05
CA TRP A 117 -6.20 -4.37 23.62
C TRP A 117 -5.60 -3.26 22.75
N LYS A 118 -5.82 -1.98 23.10
CA LYS A 118 -5.22 -0.84 22.38
C LYS A 118 -3.69 -0.90 22.46
N ILE A 119 -3.14 -1.14 23.63
CA ILE A 119 -1.69 -1.19 23.85
C ILE A 119 -1.08 -2.45 23.22
N PHE A 120 -1.75 -3.60 23.34
CA PHE A 120 -1.30 -4.82 22.66
C PHE A 120 -1.29 -4.66 21.13
N PHE A 121 -2.28 -3.97 20.56
CA PHE A 121 -2.25 -3.64 19.13
C PHE A 121 -1.10 -2.70 18.75
N GLN A 122 -0.69 -1.78 19.62
CA GLN A 122 0.49 -0.95 19.38
C GLN A 122 1.78 -1.77 19.41
N GLU A 123 1.85 -2.79 20.26
CA GLU A 123 2.94 -3.77 20.25
C GLU A 123 2.99 -4.53 18.92
N VAL A 124 1.86 -4.98 18.37
CA VAL A 124 1.78 -5.55 17.01
C VAL A 124 2.40 -4.60 15.97
N GLN A 125 2.01 -3.33 15.99
CA GLN A 125 2.53 -2.33 15.06
C GLN A 125 4.03 -2.06 15.28
N ALA A 126 4.51 -2.11 16.52
CA ALA A 126 5.93 -1.95 16.83
C ALA A 126 6.76 -3.13 16.30
N HIS A 127 6.25 -4.36 16.43
CA HIS A 127 6.87 -5.54 15.83
C HIS A 127 6.96 -5.42 14.31
N LEU A 128 5.93 -4.90 13.63
CA LEU A 128 5.98 -4.66 12.19
C LEU A 128 7.03 -3.62 11.80
N ARG A 129 7.07 -2.47 12.47
CA ARG A 129 8.08 -1.43 12.21
C ARG A 129 9.51 -1.93 12.41
N GLN A 130 9.71 -2.90 13.29
CA GLN A 130 11.02 -3.49 13.57
C GLN A 130 11.28 -4.77 12.76
N GLY A 131 10.47 -5.05 11.72
CA GLY A 131 10.65 -6.19 10.82
C GLY A 131 10.33 -7.57 11.42
N ARG A 132 9.80 -7.62 12.65
CA ARG A 132 9.42 -8.86 13.35
C ARG A 132 8.02 -9.34 12.94
N ILE A 133 7.89 -9.60 11.64
CA ILE A 133 6.61 -9.88 10.98
C ILE A 133 5.95 -11.16 11.52
N ASP A 134 6.71 -12.20 11.86
CA ASP A 134 6.17 -13.43 12.43
C ASP A 134 5.51 -13.22 13.79
N ILE A 135 6.17 -12.44 14.67
CA ILE A 135 5.64 -12.11 16.00
C ILE A 135 4.40 -11.23 15.86
N ALA A 136 4.47 -10.20 15.02
CA ALA A 136 3.33 -9.32 14.74
C ALA A 136 2.14 -10.12 14.18
N GLY A 137 2.38 -11.05 13.28
CA GLY A 137 1.36 -11.90 12.68
C GLY A 137 0.69 -12.81 13.69
N VAL A 138 1.45 -13.43 14.59
CA VAL A 138 0.89 -14.27 15.66
C VAL A 138 0.08 -13.41 16.64
N ALA A 139 0.61 -12.26 17.03
CA ALA A 139 -0.08 -11.31 17.92
C ALA A 139 -1.38 -10.79 17.29
N LEU A 140 -1.37 -10.43 16.01
CA LEU A 140 -2.58 -10.02 15.28
C LEU A 140 -3.62 -11.16 15.23
N MET A 141 -3.20 -12.39 14.94
CA MET A 141 -4.08 -13.55 14.93
C MET A 141 -4.64 -13.87 16.33
N TYR A 142 -3.90 -13.54 17.39
CA TYR A 142 -4.42 -13.62 18.76
C TYR A 142 -5.53 -12.61 18.98
N ILE A 143 -5.34 -11.33 18.60
CA ILE A 143 -6.41 -10.32 18.66
C ILE A 143 -7.62 -10.74 17.82
N TYR A 144 -7.39 -11.22 16.59
CA TYR A 144 -8.45 -11.72 15.71
C TYR A 144 -9.28 -12.83 16.35
N LYS A 145 -8.64 -13.76 17.06
CA LYS A 145 -9.31 -14.89 17.70
C LYS A 145 -10.07 -14.49 18.96
N HIS A 146 -9.48 -13.63 19.80
CA HIS A 146 -10.00 -13.35 21.15
C HIS A 146 -10.81 -12.05 21.24
N ASN A 147 -10.57 -11.08 20.34
CA ASN A 147 -11.30 -9.83 20.28
C ASN A 147 -11.42 -9.28 18.84
N PRO A 148 -12.13 -9.99 17.94
CA PRO A 148 -12.35 -9.50 16.57
C PRO A 148 -13.17 -8.21 16.52
N TYR A 149 -14.05 -7.98 17.50
CA TYR A 149 -14.85 -6.75 17.59
C TYR A 149 -13.97 -5.51 17.73
N PHE A 150 -12.87 -5.59 18.49
CA PHE A 150 -11.91 -4.50 18.61
C PHE A 150 -11.29 -4.11 17.25
N LEU A 151 -10.93 -5.09 16.42
CA LEU A 151 -10.40 -4.81 15.08
C LEU A 151 -11.46 -4.13 14.19
N LYS A 152 -12.71 -4.58 14.28
CA LYS A 152 -13.86 -4.00 13.56
C LYS A 152 -14.17 -2.58 14.02
N LYS A 153 -14.43 -2.39 15.31
CA LYS A 153 -14.88 -1.12 15.92
C LYS A 153 -13.93 0.03 15.60
N TYR A 154 -12.62 -0.24 15.65
CA TYR A 154 -11.60 0.78 15.42
C TYR A 154 -11.02 0.76 14.00
N LYS A 155 -11.65 0.04 13.07
CA LYS A 155 -11.21 -0.10 11.66
C LYS A 155 -9.73 -0.46 11.50
N ARG A 156 -9.25 -1.39 12.32
CA ARG A 156 -7.83 -1.83 12.40
C ARG A 156 -7.53 -3.04 11.53
N TYR A 157 -8.31 -3.25 10.49
CA TYR A 157 -8.21 -4.42 9.62
C TYR A 157 -7.17 -4.25 8.50
N TYR A 158 -6.76 -3.01 8.15
CA TYR A 158 -5.70 -2.74 7.17
C TYR A 158 -4.37 -3.39 7.55
N ILE A 159 -4.15 -3.62 8.85
CA ILE A 159 -2.95 -4.28 9.36
C ILE A 159 -2.78 -5.72 8.83
N PHE A 160 -3.85 -6.39 8.41
CA PHE A 160 -3.75 -7.70 7.76
C PHE A 160 -3.06 -7.57 6.40
N GLU A 161 -3.30 -6.50 5.67
CA GLU A 161 -2.66 -6.19 4.38
C GLU A 161 -1.19 -5.84 4.60
N ASP A 162 -0.89 -4.96 5.57
CA ASP A 162 0.50 -4.62 5.91
C ASP A 162 1.33 -5.88 6.20
N ILE A 163 0.76 -6.82 6.97
CA ILE A 163 1.40 -8.11 7.25
C ILE A 163 1.49 -8.97 5.99
N ALA A 164 0.45 -9.00 5.16
CA ALA A 164 0.45 -9.78 3.93
C ALA A 164 1.52 -9.32 2.94
N TYR A 165 1.64 -8.01 2.70
CA TYR A 165 2.67 -7.40 1.86
C TYR A 165 4.07 -7.59 2.46
N ALA A 166 4.21 -7.55 3.78
CA ALA A 166 5.48 -7.84 4.43
C ALA A 166 5.93 -9.30 4.24
N TYR A 167 5.00 -10.26 4.18
CA TYR A 167 5.32 -11.65 3.83
C TYR A 167 5.56 -11.85 2.32
N GLU A 168 4.87 -11.09 1.46
CA GLU A 168 5.12 -11.12 0.01
C GLU A 168 6.54 -10.67 -0.30
N ALA A 169 7.01 -9.60 0.34
CA ALA A 169 8.39 -9.14 0.21
C ALA A 169 9.44 -10.19 0.66
N LYS A 170 9.04 -11.20 1.44
CA LYS A 170 9.86 -12.37 1.82
C LYS A 170 9.67 -13.59 0.92
N GLY A 171 8.77 -13.53 -0.07
CA GLY A 171 8.39 -14.66 -0.91
C GLY A 171 7.45 -15.68 -0.22
N GLU A 172 6.88 -15.34 0.94
CA GLU A 172 6.05 -16.26 1.73
C GLU A 172 4.55 -16.14 1.40
N LEU A 173 4.20 -16.36 0.13
CA LEU A 173 2.85 -16.13 -0.41
C LEU A 173 1.72 -16.82 0.38
N TYR A 174 1.95 -18.05 0.86
CA TYR A 174 0.97 -18.77 1.67
C TYR A 174 0.58 -18.01 2.94
N LYS A 175 1.56 -17.38 3.61
CA LYS A 175 1.28 -16.56 4.79
C LYS A 175 0.55 -15.29 4.40
N SER A 176 0.93 -14.63 3.30
CA SER A 176 0.21 -13.44 2.81
C SER A 176 -1.28 -13.71 2.59
N ILE A 177 -1.59 -14.78 1.85
CA ILE A 177 -2.97 -15.19 1.56
C ILE A 177 -3.72 -15.55 2.84
N LYS A 178 -3.06 -16.16 3.83
CA LYS A 178 -3.68 -16.46 5.13
C LYS A 178 -4.15 -15.19 5.85
N TYR A 179 -3.38 -14.10 5.85
CA TYR A 179 -3.77 -12.84 6.50
C TYR A 179 -4.87 -12.11 5.72
N LEU A 180 -4.82 -12.10 4.39
CA LEU A 180 -5.90 -11.55 3.55
C LEU A 180 -7.22 -12.35 3.74
N LYS A 181 -7.15 -13.69 3.83
CA LYS A 181 -8.31 -14.52 4.19
C LYS A 181 -8.84 -14.24 5.59
N ALA A 182 -7.98 -13.87 6.55
CA ALA A 182 -8.44 -13.46 7.87
C ALA A 182 -9.14 -12.10 7.82
N GLN A 183 -8.66 -11.17 6.99
CA GLN A 183 -9.30 -9.88 6.78
C GLN A 183 -10.69 -10.01 6.14
N THR A 184 -10.85 -10.84 5.11
CA THR A 184 -12.17 -11.08 4.47
C THR A 184 -13.15 -11.72 5.44
N ARG A 185 -12.70 -12.68 6.27
CA ARG A 185 -13.53 -13.23 7.36
C ARG A 185 -13.88 -12.21 8.44
N LEU A 186 -12.99 -11.27 8.72
CA LEU A 186 -13.27 -10.16 9.61
C LEU A 186 -14.29 -9.20 8.99
N GLN A 187 -14.26 -9.02 7.67
CA GLN A 187 -15.12 -8.09 6.94
C GLN A 187 -15.91 -8.78 5.82
N PRO A 188 -16.82 -9.72 6.16
CA PRO A 188 -17.46 -10.56 5.15
C PRO A 188 -18.38 -9.75 4.21
N ASN A 189 -18.82 -8.56 4.63
CA ASN A 189 -19.70 -7.67 3.88
C ASN A 189 -18.99 -6.43 3.32
N SER A 190 -17.65 -6.39 3.32
CA SER A 190 -16.88 -5.29 2.74
C SER A 190 -16.28 -5.70 1.41
N THR A 191 -16.63 -5.01 0.33
CA THR A 191 -16.05 -5.27 -1.01
C THR A 191 -14.56 -5.00 -1.04
N GLU A 192 -14.08 -4.02 -0.27
CA GLU A 192 -12.67 -3.65 -0.13
C GLU A 192 -11.78 -4.85 0.25
N ALA A 193 -12.23 -5.70 1.17
CA ALA A 193 -11.43 -6.86 1.60
C ALA A 193 -11.26 -7.90 0.48
N TYR A 194 -12.29 -8.11 -0.35
CA TYR A 194 -12.21 -9.00 -1.52
C TYR A 194 -11.41 -8.35 -2.65
N LEU A 195 -11.53 -7.03 -2.82
CA LEU A 195 -10.75 -6.27 -3.78
C LEU A 195 -9.25 -6.41 -3.49
N ASN A 196 -8.83 -6.15 -2.25
CA ASN A 196 -7.43 -6.20 -1.87
C ASN A 196 -6.87 -7.63 -1.99
N MET A 197 -7.66 -8.64 -1.60
CA MET A 197 -7.27 -10.05 -1.77
C MET A 197 -7.18 -10.45 -3.25
N SER A 198 -8.14 -10.09 -4.09
CA SER A 198 -8.11 -10.41 -5.53
C SER A 198 -6.96 -9.73 -6.26
N SER A 199 -6.70 -8.44 -5.98
CA SER A 199 -5.56 -7.71 -6.54
C SER A 199 -4.23 -8.37 -6.15
N PHE A 200 -4.07 -8.76 -4.89
CA PHE A 200 -2.88 -9.49 -4.43
C PHE A 200 -2.67 -10.80 -5.19
N LEU A 201 -3.74 -11.59 -5.35
CA LEU A 201 -3.70 -12.87 -6.06
C LEU A 201 -3.33 -12.69 -7.53
N ILE A 202 -3.90 -11.70 -8.23
CA ILE A 202 -3.58 -11.38 -9.63
C ILE A 202 -2.11 -11.02 -9.79
N LEU A 203 -1.60 -10.11 -8.95
CA LEU A 203 -0.19 -9.67 -9.02
C LEU A 203 0.81 -10.81 -8.77
N ASN A 204 0.39 -11.83 -8.03
CA ASN A 204 1.21 -13.01 -7.71
C ASN A 204 0.91 -14.21 -8.63
N GLY A 205 0.21 -14.01 -9.75
CA GLY A 205 -0.05 -15.05 -10.74
C GLY A 205 -1.07 -16.11 -10.32
N LEU A 206 -1.82 -15.89 -9.24
CA LEU A 206 -2.83 -16.81 -8.69
C LEU A 206 -4.24 -16.43 -9.21
N SER A 207 -4.37 -16.27 -10.52
CA SER A 207 -5.57 -15.71 -11.14
C SER A 207 -6.80 -16.62 -11.00
N ALA A 208 -6.62 -17.95 -11.04
CA ALA A 208 -7.69 -18.91 -10.74
C ALA A 208 -8.32 -18.72 -9.34
N GLU A 209 -7.52 -18.46 -8.30
CA GLU A 209 -8.05 -18.13 -6.97
C GLU A 209 -8.72 -16.75 -6.97
N ALA A 210 -8.14 -15.78 -7.69
CA ALA A 210 -8.68 -14.42 -7.79
C ALA A 210 -10.09 -14.39 -8.39
N ILE A 211 -10.38 -15.22 -9.42
CA ILE A 211 -11.72 -15.35 -10.00
C ILE A 211 -12.76 -15.66 -8.92
N ASN A 212 -12.47 -16.63 -8.05
CA ASN A 212 -13.39 -17.03 -6.98
C ASN A 212 -13.58 -15.91 -5.96
N VAL A 213 -12.49 -15.24 -5.55
CA VAL A 213 -12.53 -14.11 -4.61
C VAL A 213 -13.35 -12.95 -5.18
N CYS A 214 -13.15 -12.61 -6.45
CA CYS A 214 -13.93 -11.57 -7.13
C CYS A 214 -15.41 -11.92 -7.17
N LYS A 215 -15.75 -13.17 -7.52
CA LYS A 215 -17.16 -13.64 -7.54
C LYS A 215 -17.82 -13.52 -6.18
N GLU A 216 -17.14 -13.88 -5.09
CA GLU A 216 -17.66 -13.70 -3.74
C GLU A 216 -17.84 -12.21 -3.38
N GLY A 217 -16.87 -11.36 -3.71
CA GLY A 217 -16.98 -9.92 -3.49
C GLY A 217 -18.14 -9.27 -4.27
N LEU A 218 -18.36 -9.72 -5.51
CA LEU A 218 -19.43 -9.24 -6.38
C LEU A 218 -20.83 -9.70 -5.94
N LYS A 219 -20.95 -10.73 -5.09
CA LYS A 219 -22.23 -11.04 -4.41
C LYS A 219 -22.65 -9.94 -3.44
N ILE A 220 -21.69 -9.19 -2.89
CA ILE A 220 -21.94 -8.08 -1.95
C ILE A 220 -22.31 -6.82 -2.73
N ASN A 221 -21.54 -6.50 -3.78
CA ASN A 221 -21.83 -5.41 -4.70
C ASN A 221 -21.53 -5.83 -6.14
N ALA A 222 -22.57 -6.20 -6.88
CA ALA A 222 -22.43 -6.63 -8.28
C ALA A 222 -21.92 -5.53 -9.22
N THR A 223 -22.03 -4.25 -8.81
CA THR A 223 -21.65 -3.08 -9.61
C THR A 223 -20.27 -2.54 -9.28
N ASP A 224 -19.52 -3.15 -8.34
CA ASP A 224 -18.18 -2.69 -7.95
C ASP A 224 -17.22 -2.73 -9.15
N ALA A 225 -16.84 -1.56 -9.66
CA ALA A 225 -16.07 -1.45 -10.90
C ALA A 225 -14.69 -2.12 -10.80
N TYR A 226 -14.04 -2.04 -9.63
CA TYR A 226 -12.69 -2.58 -9.44
C TYR A 226 -12.70 -4.10 -9.35
N LEU A 227 -13.66 -4.70 -8.63
CA LEU A 227 -13.81 -6.15 -8.60
C LEU A 227 -14.18 -6.74 -9.96
N ASN A 228 -15.00 -6.02 -10.73
CA ASN A 228 -15.32 -6.41 -12.10
C ASN A 228 -14.08 -6.39 -13.00
N ASN A 229 -13.26 -5.34 -12.90
CA ASN A 229 -12.01 -5.26 -13.64
C ASN A 229 -11.05 -6.39 -13.24
N ASN A 230 -10.87 -6.64 -11.93
CA ASN A 230 -10.05 -7.74 -11.45
C ASN A 230 -10.56 -9.10 -11.93
N LEU A 231 -11.88 -9.33 -11.96
CA LEU A 231 -12.44 -10.57 -12.50
C LEU A 231 -12.10 -10.76 -13.98
N LEU A 232 -12.17 -9.70 -14.79
CA LEU A 232 -11.82 -9.74 -16.20
C LEU A 232 -10.32 -10.01 -16.40
N ILE A 233 -9.46 -9.29 -15.68
CA ILE A 233 -8.01 -9.53 -15.71
C ILE A 233 -7.70 -10.97 -15.33
N ALA A 234 -8.33 -11.49 -14.27
CA ALA A 234 -8.13 -12.86 -13.84
C ALA A 234 -8.60 -13.88 -14.89
N TYR A 235 -9.72 -13.63 -15.59
CA TYR A 235 -10.12 -14.46 -16.72
C TYR A 235 -9.11 -14.43 -17.87
N LEU A 236 -8.59 -13.26 -18.23
CA LEU A 236 -7.59 -13.12 -19.29
C LEU A 236 -6.29 -13.86 -18.96
N ASN A 237 -5.79 -13.71 -17.73
CA ASN A 237 -4.58 -14.39 -17.27
C ASN A 237 -4.69 -15.92 -17.32
N GLU A 238 -5.90 -16.46 -17.09
CA GLU A 238 -6.20 -17.90 -17.20
C GLU A 238 -6.58 -18.33 -18.63
N GLY A 239 -6.56 -17.41 -19.60
CA GLY A 239 -6.93 -17.68 -20.99
C GLY A 239 -8.43 -17.84 -21.25
N HIS A 240 -9.28 -17.50 -20.29
CA HIS A 240 -10.74 -17.59 -20.38
C HIS A 240 -11.36 -16.36 -21.10
N ILE A 241 -10.86 -16.05 -22.30
CA ILE A 241 -11.23 -14.86 -23.07
C ILE A 241 -12.73 -14.86 -23.40
N GLU A 242 -13.28 -15.98 -23.88
CA GLU A 242 -14.70 -16.11 -24.22
C GLU A 242 -15.59 -15.87 -22.99
N THR A 243 -15.20 -16.40 -21.83
CA THR A 243 -15.92 -16.19 -20.56
C THR A 243 -15.91 -14.72 -20.14
N ALA A 244 -14.79 -14.01 -20.34
CA ALA A 244 -14.71 -12.58 -20.04
C ALA A 244 -15.63 -11.74 -20.96
N ILE A 245 -15.68 -12.09 -22.25
CA ILE A 245 -16.55 -11.43 -23.22
C ILE A 245 -18.03 -11.71 -22.91
N ASP A 246 -18.39 -12.97 -22.63
CA ASP A 246 -19.75 -13.34 -22.25
C ASP A 246 -20.21 -12.64 -20.97
N TYR A 247 -19.32 -12.55 -19.98
CA TYR A 247 -19.57 -11.81 -18.76
C TYR A 247 -19.90 -10.34 -19.02
N LEU A 248 -19.15 -9.67 -19.90
CA LEU A 248 -19.43 -8.29 -20.29
C LEU A 248 -20.70 -8.16 -21.12
N ASN A 249 -20.98 -9.09 -22.04
CA ASN A 249 -22.23 -9.11 -22.80
C ASN A 249 -23.45 -9.18 -21.88
N GLN A 250 -23.41 -10.03 -20.84
CA GLN A 250 -24.46 -10.11 -19.84
C GLN A 250 -24.63 -8.77 -19.09
N ARG A 251 -23.53 -8.13 -18.69
CA ARG A 251 -23.57 -6.81 -18.02
C ARG A 251 -24.10 -5.70 -18.92
N ILE A 252 -23.71 -5.69 -20.20
CA ILE A 252 -24.21 -4.74 -21.20
C ILE A 252 -25.70 -4.96 -21.42
N ALA A 253 -26.18 -6.21 -21.48
CA ALA A 253 -27.61 -6.50 -21.60
C ALA A 253 -28.41 -6.01 -20.38
N GLN A 254 -27.86 -6.14 -19.18
CA GLN A 254 -28.50 -5.66 -17.94
C GLN A 254 -28.47 -4.13 -17.81
N ASN A 255 -27.35 -3.49 -18.16
CA ASN A 255 -27.16 -2.04 -18.06
C ASN A 255 -26.55 -1.47 -19.34
N PRO A 256 -27.36 -1.29 -20.40
CA PRO A 256 -26.86 -0.84 -21.72
C PRO A 256 -26.25 0.56 -21.71
N GLN A 257 -26.63 1.40 -20.74
CA GLN A 257 -26.17 2.78 -20.59
C GLN A 257 -24.91 2.90 -19.71
N THR A 258 -23.92 2.04 -19.95
CA THR A 258 -22.65 2.04 -19.21
C THR A 258 -21.48 2.07 -20.18
N SER A 259 -20.78 3.21 -20.28
CA SER A 259 -19.59 3.33 -21.14
C SER A 259 -18.46 2.41 -20.68
N MET A 260 -18.29 2.21 -19.37
CA MET A 260 -17.25 1.36 -18.78
C MET A 260 -17.31 -0.09 -19.30
N ASN A 261 -18.50 -0.70 -19.41
CA ASN A 261 -18.59 -2.09 -19.89
C ASN A 261 -18.10 -2.22 -21.34
N TRP A 262 -18.45 -1.27 -22.21
CA TRP A 262 -17.95 -1.23 -23.59
C TRP A 262 -16.45 -0.93 -23.66
N LYS A 263 -15.95 -0.07 -22.76
CA LYS A 263 -14.51 0.22 -22.63
C LYS A 263 -13.75 -1.04 -22.23
N LEU A 264 -14.17 -1.75 -21.19
CA LEU A 264 -13.54 -3.00 -20.74
C LEU A 264 -13.57 -4.08 -21.82
N MET A 265 -14.65 -4.18 -22.59
CA MET A 265 -14.70 -5.10 -23.73
C MET A 265 -13.70 -4.70 -24.83
N GLY A 266 -13.55 -3.39 -25.05
CA GLY A 266 -12.53 -2.86 -25.94
C GLY A 266 -11.11 -3.16 -25.47
N ASP A 267 -10.84 -3.06 -24.16
CA ASP A 267 -9.55 -3.41 -23.57
C ASP A 267 -9.23 -4.88 -23.81
N ILE A 268 -10.18 -5.79 -23.54
CA ILE A 268 -10.04 -7.23 -23.82
C ILE A 268 -9.70 -7.48 -25.30
N PHE A 269 -10.43 -6.85 -26.22
CA PHE A 269 -10.13 -7.01 -27.65
C PHE A 269 -8.76 -6.45 -28.03
N CYS A 270 -8.30 -5.39 -27.36
CA CYS A 270 -6.98 -4.81 -27.57
C CYS A 270 -5.87 -5.74 -27.07
N GLU A 271 -6.04 -6.37 -25.90
CA GLU A 271 -5.10 -7.34 -25.32
C GLU A 271 -4.93 -8.58 -26.21
N ILE A 272 -6.00 -9.03 -26.88
CA ILE A 272 -5.93 -10.16 -27.84
C ILE A 272 -5.61 -9.70 -29.27
N GLU A 273 -5.09 -8.48 -29.44
CA GLU A 273 -4.69 -7.86 -30.71
C GLU A 273 -5.80 -7.75 -31.78
N ASN A 274 -7.07 -7.91 -31.39
CA ASN A 274 -8.22 -7.65 -32.25
C ASN A 274 -8.57 -6.15 -32.24
N PHE A 275 -7.69 -5.35 -32.84
CA PHE A 275 -7.80 -3.89 -32.83
C PHE A 275 -9.07 -3.37 -33.50
N ASP A 276 -9.59 -4.04 -34.54
CA ASP A 276 -10.87 -3.69 -35.16
C ASP A 276 -12.05 -3.88 -34.19
N GLY A 277 -12.07 -5.00 -33.46
CA GLY A 277 -13.05 -5.26 -32.40
C GLY A 277 -12.97 -4.23 -31.27
N ALA A 278 -11.75 -3.92 -30.83
CA ALA A 278 -11.48 -2.93 -29.80
C ALA A 278 -12.01 -1.55 -30.19
N VAL A 279 -11.67 -1.08 -31.40
CA VAL A 279 -12.15 0.20 -31.95
C VAL A 279 -13.68 0.26 -31.98
N ARG A 280 -14.37 -0.80 -32.41
CA ARG A 280 -15.85 -0.82 -32.40
C ARG A 280 -16.40 -0.67 -30.98
N CYS A 281 -15.83 -1.37 -30.00
CA CYS A 281 -16.28 -1.30 -28.61
C CYS A 281 -16.01 0.07 -27.99
N TYR A 282 -14.84 0.64 -28.18
CA TYR A 282 -14.50 1.99 -27.74
C TYR A 282 -15.39 3.06 -28.38
N GLN A 283 -15.68 2.94 -29.68
CA GLN A 283 -16.62 3.85 -30.33
C GLN A 283 -18.02 3.73 -29.77
N LYS A 284 -18.49 2.52 -29.45
CA LYS A 284 -19.76 2.31 -28.73
C LYS A 284 -19.70 2.97 -27.35
N ALA A 285 -18.63 2.79 -26.59
CA ALA A 285 -18.44 3.42 -25.29
C ALA A 285 -18.57 4.96 -25.37
N LEU A 286 -18.04 5.60 -26.42
CA LEU A 286 -18.15 7.05 -26.65
C LEU A 286 -19.53 7.51 -27.14
N GLN A 287 -20.36 6.61 -27.69
CA GLN A 287 -21.71 6.89 -28.17
C GLN A 287 -22.77 6.70 -27.07
N VAL A 288 -22.48 5.89 -26.06
CA VAL A 288 -23.38 5.69 -24.93
C VAL A 288 -23.50 6.99 -24.13
N ASN A 289 -24.73 7.45 -23.90
CA ASN A 289 -24.99 8.61 -23.06
C ASN A 289 -25.04 8.17 -21.60
N SER A 290 -23.87 7.97 -20.99
CA SER A 290 -23.77 7.50 -19.60
C SER A 290 -23.06 8.51 -18.70
N ALA A 291 -23.37 8.44 -17.40
CA ALA A 291 -22.78 9.31 -16.39
C ALA A 291 -21.27 9.04 -16.19
N ASP A 292 -20.83 7.79 -16.35
CA ASP A 292 -19.45 7.36 -16.19
C ASP A 292 -18.57 7.72 -17.40
N LEU A 293 -19.16 8.11 -18.54
CA LEU A 293 -18.41 8.44 -19.76
C LEU A 293 -17.29 9.45 -19.47
N LYS A 294 -17.56 10.49 -18.67
CA LYS A 294 -16.56 11.53 -18.37
C LYS A 294 -15.30 10.96 -17.73
N GLU A 295 -15.44 9.94 -16.88
CA GLU A 295 -14.34 9.32 -16.15
C GLU A 295 -13.48 8.47 -17.08
N VAL A 296 -14.10 7.68 -17.96
CA VAL A 296 -13.39 6.76 -18.87
C VAL A 296 -13.01 7.39 -20.22
N LYS A 297 -13.48 8.60 -20.53
CA LYS A 297 -13.33 9.20 -21.87
C LYS A 297 -11.88 9.35 -22.31
N THR A 298 -11.02 9.76 -21.38
CA THR A 298 -9.60 9.98 -21.68
C THR A 298 -8.89 8.65 -21.95
N ASP A 299 -9.15 7.63 -21.14
CA ASP A 299 -8.67 6.26 -21.37
C ASP A 299 -9.12 5.73 -22.72
N ILE A 300 -10.40 5.91 -23.08
CA ILE A 300 -10.92 5.47 -24.39
C ILE A 300 -10.19 6.16 -25.54
N TYR A 301 -9.91 7.47 -25.44
CA TYR A 301 -9.15 8.18 -26.46
C TYR A 301 -7.70 7.70 -26.55
N TYR A 302 -7.09 7.37 -25.42
CA TYR A 302 -5.75 6.79 -25.40
C TYR A 302 -5.75 5.42 -26.10
N SER A 303 -6.65 4.52 -25.72
CA SER A 303 -6.75 3.18 -26.29
C SER A 303 -7.10 3.19 -27.78
N LEU A 304 -7.99 4.09 -28.23
CA LEU A 304 -8.24 4.28 -29.67
C LEU A 304 -6.98 4.76 -30.41
N GLY A 305 -6.19 5.63 -29.78
CA GLY A 305 -4.89 6.04 -30.29
C GLY A 305 -3.95 4.86 -30.53
N ILE A 306 -3.84 3.97 -29.54
CA ILE A 306 -3.06 2.73 -29.60
C ILE A 306 -3.58 1.82 -30.72
N CYS A 307 -4.88 1.48 -30.72
CA CYS A 307 -5.42 0.57 -31.72
C CYS A 307 -5.19 1.08 -33.16
N TYR A 308 -5.44 2.36 -33.43
CA TYR A 308 -5.18 2.91 -34.76
C TYR A 308 -3.71 2.95 -35.13
N GLN A 309 -2.80 3.09 -34.16
CA GLN A 309 -1.36 3.01 -34.41
C GLN A 309 -0.96 1.59 -34.81
N HIS A 310 -1.42 0.56 -34.09
CA HIS A 310 -1.17 -0.85 -34.46
C HIS A 310 -1.77 -1.22 -35.82
N MET A 311 -2.90 -0.62 -36.19
CA MET A 311 -3.51 -0.78 -37.51
C MET A 311 -2.83 0.05 -38.62
N GLY A 312 -1.75 0.78 -38.33
CA GLY A 312 -1.05 1.67 -39.29
C GLY A 312 -1.85 2.93 -39.69
N GLN A 313 -2.98 3.21 -39.04
CA GLN A 313 -3.83 4.37 -39.33
C GLN A 313 -3.38 5.61 -38.54
N ILE A 314 -2.14 6.03 -38.79
CA ILE A 314 -1.41 7.08 -38.05
C ILE A 314 -2.23 8.38 -37.88
N ARG A 315 -2.91 8.84 -38.94
CA ARG A 315 -3.72 10.07 -38.86
C ARG A 315 -4.90 9.96 -37.87
N LYS A 316 -5.52 8.78 -37.75
CA LYS A 316 -6.58 8.54 -36.78
C LYS A 316 -6.01 8.43 -35.37
N ALA A 317 -4.86 7.78 -35.19
CA ALA A 317 -4.17 7.74 -33.90
C ALA A 317 -3.88 9.17 -33.37
N ILE A 318 -3.31 10.03 -34.23
CA ILE A 318 -3.07 11.45 -33.91
C ILE A 318 -4.36 12.18 -33.53
N LYS A 319 -5.47 11.94 -34.26
CA LYS A 319 -6.77 12.54 -33.94
C LYS A 319 -7.17 12.22 -32.50
N TYR A 320 -7.11 10.95 -32.10
CA TYR A 320 -7.56 10.53 -30.77
C TYR A 320 -6.63 10.97 -29.64
N TYR A 321 -5.30 10.96 -29.85
CA TYR A 321 -4.39 11.57 -28.87
C TYR A 321 -4.58 13.09 -28.73
N LYS A 322 -4.93 13.80 -29.81
CA LYS A 322 -5.34 15.22 -29.72
C LYS A 322 -6.66 15.40 -28.98
N CYS A 323 -7.64 14.52 -29.20
CA CYS A 323 -8.87 14.51 -28.41
C CYS A 323 -8.55 14.32 -26.92
N LEU A 324 -7.64 13.40 -26.56
CA LEU A 324 -7.18 13.25 -25.18
C LEU A 324 -6.61 14.56 -24.62
N LEU A 325 -5.70 15.21 -25.35
CA LEU A 325 -5.10 16.48 -24.91
C LEU A 325 -6.08 17.65 -24.83
N ALA A 326 -7.21 17.59 -25.53
CA ALA A 326 -8.27 18.58 -25.37
C ALA A 326 -8.95 18.48 -23.99
N TYR A 327 -9.01 17.27 -23.40
CA TYR A 327 -9.55 17.01 -22.06
C TYR A 327 -8.48 17.15 -20.98
N ASN A 328 -7.35 16.45 -21.15
CA ASN A 328 -6.20 16.53 -20.25
C ASN A 328 -5.03 17.20 -20.97
N LYS A 329 -4.93 18.53 -20.83
CA LYS A 329 -3.94 19.33 -21.55
C LYS A 329 -2.49 18.94 -21.26
N THR A 330 -2.21 18.33 -20.12
CA THR A 330 -0.85 18.03 -19.68
C THR A 330 -0.53 16.54 -19.73
N ASP A 331 -1.36 15.71 -20.35
CA ASP A 331 -1.13 14.26 -20.35
C ASP A 331 0.24 13.88 -20.97
N PRO A 332 1.16 13.29 -20.18
CA PRO A 332 2.51 13.03 -20.64
C PRO A 332 2.56 11.95 -21.72
N MET A 333 1.66 10.96 -21.67
CA MET A 333 1.62 9.85 -22.61
C MET A 333 1.15 10.29 -23.99
N ALA A 334 0.09 11.11 -24.06
CA ALA A 334 -0.38 11.67 -25.32
C ALA A 334 0.62 12.66 -25.92
N LEU A 335 1.31 13.48 -25.12
CA LEU A 335 2.38 14.35 -25.62
C LEU A 335 3.54 13.53 -26.21
N LEU A 336 3.98 12.47 -25.52
CA LEU A 336 5.04 11.58 -25.97
C LEU A 336 4.65 10.89 -27.28
N ASN A 337 3.46 10.27 -27.33
CA ASN A 337 2.97 9.53 -28.50
C ASN A 337 2.76 10.45 -29.70
N LEU A 338 2.18 11.64 -29.52
CA LEU A 338 2.06 12.61 -30.63
C LEU A 338 3.42 13.04 -31.16
N SER A 339 4.37 13.32 -30.26
CA SER A 339 5.72 13.70 -30.66
C SER A 339 6.38 12.59 -31.49
N LYS A 340 6.29 11.32 -31.05
CA LYS A 340 6.79 10.17 -31.79
C LYS A 340 6.11 10.02 -33.14
N LEU A 341 4.78 9.99 -33.20
CA LEU A 341 4.03 9.84 -34.47
C LEU A 341 4.35 10.95 -35.47
N TYR A 342 4.52 12.19 -35.01
CA TYR A 342 4.92 13.29 -35.90
C TYR A 342 6.37 13.17 -36.36
N GLY A 343 7.30 12.78 -35.50
CA GLY A 343 8.73 12.74 -35.82
C GLY A 343 9.16 11.48 -36.57
N GLU A 344 8.67 10.32 -36.15
CA GLU A 344 9.07 9.01 -36.65
C GLU A 344 8.23 8.60 -37.87
N ASP A 345 6.89 8.64 -37.78
CA ASP A 345 6.02 8.17 -38.88
C ASP A 345 5.78 9.23 -39.96
N LEU A 346 5.54 10.48 -39.57
CA LEU A 346 5.19 11.54 -40.52
C LEU A 346 6.36 12.44 -40.94
N LYS A 347 7.51 12.33 -40.26
CA LYS A 347 8.70 13.20 -40.46
C LYS A 347 8.40 14.71 -40.38
N GLN A 348 7.35 15.10 -39.65
CA GLN A 348 6.95 16.48 -39.40
C GLN A 348 7.63 17.00 -38.13
N TYR A 349 8.95 17.20 -38.20
CA TYR A 349 9.78 17.50 -37.03
C TYR A 349 9.37 18.76 -36.26
N HIS A 350 8.79 19.78 -36.92
CA HIS A 350 8.31 20.98 -36.25
C HIS A 350 7.14 20.69 -35.28
N LEU A 351 6.22 19.80 -35.66
CA LEU A 351 5.14 19.36 -34.77
C LEU A 351 5.66 18.42 -33.70
N ALA A 352 6.57 17.52 -34.07
CA ALA A 352 7.22 16.62 -33.12
C ALA A 352 7.89 17.41 -31.99
N GLU A 353 8.74 18.39 -32.35
CA GLU A 353 9.43 19.27 -31.41
C GLU A 353 8.43 20.01 -30.51
N LYS A 354 7.37 20.59 -31.07
CA LYS A 354 6.32 21.27 -30.29
C LYS A 354 5.75 20.40 -29.16
N TYR A 355 5.46 19.12 -29.42
CA TYR A 355 4.92 18.22 -28.38
C TYR A 355 6.00 17.72 -27.42
N ALA A 356 7.19 17.39 -27.91
CA ALA A 356 8.32 16.98 -27.07
C ALA A 356 8.80 18.09 -26.12
N GLU A 357 8.95 19.33 -26.59
CA GLU A 357 9.32 20.48 -25.75
C GLU A 357 8.27 20.72 -24.67
N ARG A 358 6.99 20.62 -25.03
CA ARG A 358 5.90 20.76 -24.05
C ARG A 358 5.94 19.66 -22.99
N LEU A 359 6.23 18.41 -23.38
CA LEU A 359 6.40 17.29 -22.44
C LEU A 359 7.55 17.55 -21.48
N VAL A 360 8.73 17.89 -22.00
CA VAL A 360 9.94 18.14 -21.20
C VAL A 360 9.78 19.37 -20.29
N HIS A 361 9.06 20.39 -20.74
CA HIS A 361 8.77 21.57 -19.93
C HIS A 361 7.86 21.25 -18.74
N LEU A 362 6.77 20.50 -18.97
CA LEU A 362 5.83 20.10 -17.92
C LEU A 362 6.40 19.03 -16.99
N TYR A 363 7.25 18.14 -17.52
CA TYR A 363 7.83 17.01 -16.80
C TYR A 363 9.35 16.92 -17.05
N PRO A 364 10.17 17.77 -16.39
CA PRO A 364 11.62 17.84 -16.62
C PRO A 364 12.43 16.60 -16.20
N GLU A 365 11.79 15.68 -15.47
CA GLU A 365 12.38 14.38 -15.07
C GLU A 365 11.88 13.22 -15.97
N ASN A 366 11.12 13.51 -17.03
CA ASN A 366 10.66 12.49 -17.98
C ASN A 366 11.79 12.12 -18.96
N GLY A 367 12.49 11.01 -18.67
CA GLY A 367 13.60 10.52 -19.50
C GLY A 367 13.21 10.18 -20.94
N TYR A 368 12.02 9.63 -21.17
CA TYR A 368 11.51 9.32 -22.51
C TYR A 368 11.23 10.57 -23.34
N GLY A 369 10.74 11.64 -22.71
CA GLY A 369 10.57 12.95 -23.35
C GLY A 369 11.89 13.56 -23.77
N HIS A 370 12.90 13.50 -22.90
CA HIS A 370 14.26 13.93 -23.25
C HIS A 370 14.87 13.10 -24.38
N HIS A 371 14.68 11.77 -24.37
CA HIS A 371 15.14 10.90 -25.46
C HIS A 371 14.53 11.31 -26.80
N ASN A 372 13.20 11.46 -26.85
CA ASN A 372 12.50 11.80 -28.08
C ASN A 372 12.87 13.19 -28.60
N LEU A 373 12.98 14.19 -27.71
CA LEU A 373 13.43 15.53 -28.09
C LEU A 373 14.87 15.53 -28.62
N GLY A 374 15.74 14.71 -28.02
CA GLY A 374 17.10 14.47 -28.50
C GLY A 374 17.14 13.89 -29.91
N LEU A 375 16.30 12.89 -30.21
CA LEU A 375 16.15 12.33 -31.55
C LEU A 375 15.64 13.37 -32.56
N ILE A 376 14.65 14.18 -32.19
CA ILE A 376 14.12 15.24 -33.06
C ILE A 376 15.21 16.25 -33.40
N TYR A 377 16.01 16.67 -32.40
CA TYR A 377 17.16 17.55 -32.64
C TYR A 377 18.24 16.91 -33.51
N PHE A 378 18.49 15.61 -33.33
CA PHE A 378 19.42 14.85 -34.15
C PHE A 378 18.98 14.84 -35.63
N TYR A 379 17.73 14.47 -35.91
CA TYR A 379 17.21 14.42 -37.29
C TYR A 379 17.07 15.80 -37.95
N THR A 380 17.05 16.87 -37.15
CA THR A 380 17.06 18.26 -37.63
C THR A 380 18.45 18.90 -37.60
N SER A 381 19.52 18.10 -37.47
CA SER A 381 20.92 18.53 -37.48
C SER A 381 21.31 19.55 -36.38
N ARG A 382 20.54 19.63 -35.29
CA ARG A 382 20.82 20.48 -34.13
C ARG A 382 21.58 19.69 -33.07
N PHE A 383 22.80 19.29 -33.42
CA PHE A 383 23.56 18.27 -32.67
C PHE A 383 23.90 18.64 -31.23
N ASP A 384 24.15 19.92 -30.90
CA ASP A 384 24.41 20.34 -29.52
C ASP A 384 23.20 20.14 -28.61
N LYS A 385 22.01 20.51 -29.09
CA LYS A 385 20.75 20.27 -28.38
C LYS A 385 20.47 18.77 -28.29
N ALA A 386 20.70 18.02 -29.37
CA ALA A 386 20.56 16.57 -29.38
C ALA A 386 21.43 15.92 -28.30
N LYS A 387 22.71 16.31 -28.21
CA LYS A 387 23.66 15.84 -27.20
C LYS A 387 23.15 16.13 -25.79
N TRP A 388 22.74 17.36 -25.50
CA TRP A 388 22.24 17.72 -24.16
C TRP A 388 21.05 16.84 -23.75
N HIS A 389 20.03 16.74 -24.61
CA HIS A 389 18.81 15.98 -24.32
C HIS A 389 19.06 14.47 -24.21
N LEU A 390 19.89 13.87 -25.08
CA LEU A 390 20.19 12.44 -25.02
C LEU A 390 20.99 12.07 -23.76
N TYR A 391 21.95 12.89 -23.33
CA TYR A 391 22.68 12.62 -22.08
C TYR A 391 21.83 12.86 -20.84
N ARG A 392 20.91 13.84 -20.89
CA ARG A 392 19.89 14.03 -19.84
C ARG A 392 18.97 12.81 -19.75
N ALA A 393 18.51 12.28 -20.88
CA ALA A 393 17.73 11.03 -20.94
C ALA A 393 18.52 9.86 -20.34
N LYS A 394 19.79 9.69 -20.68
CA LYS A 394 20.66 8.63 -20.14
C LYS A 394 20.73 8.66 -18.61
N LYS A 395 20.76 9.85 -18.01
CA LYS A 395 20.77 9.99 -16.54
C LYS A 395 19.43 9.60 -15.92
N LEU A 396 18.31 9.91 -16.58
CA LEU A 396 16.95 9.70 -16.07
C LEU A 396 16.45 8.27 -16.27
N VAL A 397 16.87 7.62 -17.36
CA VAL A 397 16.50 6.24 -17.72
C VAL A 397 17.77 5.44 -18.08
N PRO A 398 18.61 5.11 -17.08
CA PRO A 398 19.92 4.50 -17.31
C PRO A 398 19.87 3.12 -17.97
N ASP A 399 18.75 2.42 -17.89
CA ASP A 399 18.58 1.07 -18.45
C ASP A 399 17.86 1.06 -19.81
N TYR A 400 17.49 2.25 -20.35
CA TYR A 400 16.76 2.34 -21.61
C TYR A 400 17.73 2.32 -22.82
N GLN A 401 17.95 1.13 -23.37
CA GLN A 401 18.90 0.87 -24.49
C GLN A 401 18.77 1.85 -25.68
N PRO A 402 17.57 2.25 -26.15
CA PRO A 402 17.44 3.19 -27.27
C PRO A 402 18.10 4.56 -27.07
N VAL A 403 18.35 4.98 -25.82
CA VAL A 403 19.12 6.20 -25.54
C VAL A 403 20.60 6.00 -25.89
N TYR A 404 21.17 4.85 -25.57
CA TYR A 404 22.57 4.54 -25.88
C TYR A 404 22.80 4.44 -27.38
N ASP A 405 21.87 3.82 -28.09
CA ASP A 405 21.91 3.68 -29.54
C ASP A 405 21.88 5.08 -30.20
N ALA A 406 20.97 5.95 -29.75
CA ALA A 406 20.91 7.33 -30.23
C ALA A 406 22.21 8.13 -29.96
N ILE A 407 22.82 7.97 -28.78
CA ILE A 407 24.10 8.60 -28.45
C ILE A 407 25.23 8.06 -29.34
N LYS A 408 25.23 6.75 -29.63
CA LYS A 408 26.22 6.11 -30.50
C LYS A 408 26.13 6.66 -31.93
N GLU A 409 24.92 6.78 -32.48
CA GLU A 409 24.72 7.36 -33.81
C GLU A 409 25.12 8.84 -33.85
N LEU A 410 24.78 9.62 -32.81
CA LEU A 410 25.23 11.02 -32.70
C LEU A 410 26.76 11.15 -32.74
N LYS A 411 27.48 10.26 -32.05
CA LYS A 411 28.96 10.27 -32.04
C LYS A 411 29.58 9.97 -33.40
N LYS A 412 28.95 9.14 -34.23
CA LYS A 412 29.46 8.84 -35.59
C LYS A 412 29.42 10.04 -36.54
N ILE A 413 28.55 11.00 -36.27
CA ILE A 413 28.33 12.18 -37.12
C ILE A 413 29.08 13.41 -36.59
N THR A 414 29.31 13.46 -35.28
CA THR A 414 29.91 14.62 -34.60
C THR A 414 31.41 14.45 -34.28
N ASN A 415 31.94 13.25 -34.45
CA ASN A 415 33.38 12.96 -34.52
C ASN A 415 33.78 12.79 -35.98
#